data_AF-A0A1F9VJW8-F1
#
_entry.id   AF-A0A1F9VJW8-F1
#
_cell.length_a   1.000
_cell.length_b   1.000
_cell.length_c   1.000
_cell.angle_alpha   90.00
_cell.angle_beta   90.00
_cell.angle_gamma   90.00
#
_symmetry.space_group_name_H-M   'P 1'
#
loop_
_entity.id
_entity.type
_entity.pdbx_description
1 polymer ?
#
loop_
_entity_poly.entity_id
_entity_poly.type
_entity_poly.pdbx_seq_one_letter_code
_entity_poly.pdbx_strand_id
1 'polypeptide(L)'
;MKIILSIKLKSIRNKIVRMSLGGEIKAALMLITACAFILGIYAGAWRLLKELNSVQLIGPLLTNKLLALVFLTSFSMVIISSLIASFNTLFSSRDLPWLMTKPLGVRGIFVYKAFETIFYSSWMVLLLLIPFVGALGSVKHLSFWFYVSGFVLTVPFLVISGSLGIFLCLILMKLLPRRKTRDILLFSGVMFVTGIYILLRFLQPERLLRPDALELVSQYLRYLDAPTAPYLPSWWLTAGILASSAGSLKGVALNSALLYGCAALLFATLILFARKYYFEGWASAQIFGGSGQRRTNSYVKRMPLQAFFRKDLTIFFRDASQWSQLVLLGALIVVYLFSLYKLPLETLYIQNLVTYFNLGLIGFMLSAVALRFVFPSVSLEGESLWLVRSFPFSPAKFIFEKLVYGSLPMVIFGSSLVIFSGFILKADMALTAIFALAVTIMGLGLCSMAVGLGSIFPKYDSTNVSEIESSPGGLLFMVSALFYLLVNMGLWAIPIQNYYSARNLSYGLPWVAGGLLAVNLIAVVLPLRFGLKSLESGQR
;
A
#
# COMPACT_ATOMS: atom_id res chain seq x y z
N MET A 1 13.67 27.92 7.43
CA MET A 1 12.71 26.90 7.93
C MET A 1 11.36 27.52 8.33
N LYS A 2 11.30 28.52 9.22
CA LYS A 2 10.04 29.20 9.64
C LYS A 2 9.16 29.71 8.49
N ILE A 3 9.78 30.32 7.47
CA ILE A 3 9.06 30.88 6.31
C ILE A 3 8.29 29.79 5.53
N ILE A 4 8.93 28.64 5.26
CA ILE A 4 8.32 27.54 4.49
C ILE A 4 7.15 26.92 5.26
N LEU A 5 7.31 26.72 6.57
CA LEU A 5 6.26 26.16 7.42
C LEU A 5 5.04 27.10 7.47
N SER A 6 5.27 28.41 7.58
CA SER A 6 4.20 29.42 7.62
C SER A 6 3.40 29.47 6.31
N ILE A 7 4.05 29.26 5.16
CA ILE A 7 3.37 29.23 3.86
C ILE A 7 2.49 27.98 3.73
N LYS A 8 2.97 26.80 4.16
CA LYS A 8 2.15 25.58 4.18
C LYS A 8 0.94 25.72 5.11
N LEU A 9 1.12 26.27 6.31
CA LEU A 9 0.02 26.54 7.25
C LEU A 9 -1.02 27.51 6.67
N LYS A 10 -0.57 28.60 6.04
CA LYS A 10 -1.47 29.55 5.35
C LYS A 10 -2.18 28.91 4.15
N SER A 11 -1.50 28.06 3.39
CA SER A 11 -2.08 27.32 2.27
C SER A 11 -3.18 26.36 2.74
N ILE A 12 -2.94 25.58 3.79
CA ILE A 12 -3.93 24.68 4.38
C ILE A 12 -5.13 25.48 4.90
N ARG A 13 -4.88 26.57 5.64
CA ARG A 13 -5.94 27.45 6.15
C ARG A 13 -6.79 28.02 5.01
N ASN A 14 -6.16 28.56 3.97
CA ASN A 14 -6.88 29.11 2.82
C ASN A 14 -7.68 28.03 2.06
N LYS A 15 -7.17 26.80 2.02
CA LYS A 15 -7.85 25.67 1.39
C LYS A 15 -9.11 25.27 2.17
N ILE A 16 -9.07 25.29 3.50
CA ILE A 16 -10.23 25.02 4.36
C ILE A 16 -11.27 26.14 4.25
N VAL A 17 -10.83 27.41 4.31
CA VAL A 17 -11.72 28.58 4.29
C VAL A 17 -12.43 28.77 2.95
N ARG A 18 -11.83 28.31 1.83
CA ARG A 18 -12.41 28.42 0.48
C ARG A 18 -13.06 27.11 -0.01
N MET A 19 -13.41 26.19 0.88
CA MET A 19 -14.12 24.98 0.47
C MET A 19 -15.52 25.33 -0.04
N SER A 20 -15.88 24.83 -1.23
CA SER A 20 -17.26 24.84 -1.72
C SER A 20 -18.06 23.72 -1.04
N LEU A 21 -19.40 23.78 -1.07
CA LEU A 21 -20.30 22.72 -0.58
C LEU A 21 -19.92 21.31 -1.09
N GLY A 22 -19.53 21.20 -2.37
CA GLY A 22 -19.03 19.94 -2.93
C GLY A 22 -17.66 19.51 -2.40
N GLY A 23 -16.82 20.47 -1.98
CA GLY A 23 -15.56 20.22 -1.28
C GLY A 23 -15.75 19.78 0.17
N GLU A 24 -16.73 20.35 0.87
CA GLU A 24 -17.10 19.98 2.24
C GLU A 24 -17.63 18.54 2.31
N ILE A 25 -18.55 18.16 1.40
CA ILE A 25 -19.07 16.78 1.33
C ILE A 25 -17.92 15.78 1.09
N LYS A 26 -16.99 16.10 0.17
CA LYS A 26 -15.81 15.26 -0.08
C LYS A 26 -14.91 15.16 1.16
N ALA A 27 -14.70 16.27 1.87
CA ALA A 27 -13.90 16.29 3.09
C ALA A 27 -14.56 15.49 4.22
N ALA A 28 -15.87 15.62 4.40
CA ALA A 28 -16.65 14.85 5.37
C ALA A 28 -16.59 13.35 5.06
N LEU A 29 -16.77 12.95 3.81
CA LEU A 29 -16.68 11.54 3.38
C LEU A 29 -15.28 10.97 3.61
N MET A 30 -14.22 11.75 3.31
CA MET A 30 -12.84 11.36 3.65
C MET A 30 -12.62 11.20 5.15
N LEU A 31 -13.16 12.11 5.97
CA LEU A 31 -13.03 12.03 7.42
C LEU A 31 -13.77 10.82 7.99
N ILE A 32 -14.99 10.55 7.51
CA ILE A 32 -15.77 9.38 7.91
C ILE A 32 -15.04 8.09 7.56
N THR A 33 -14.53 7.97 6.32
CA THR A 33 -13.76 6.78 5.91
C THR A 33 -12.48 6.60 6.71
N ALA A 34 -11.75 7.68 7.01
CA ALA A 34 -10.56 7.63 7.85
C ALA A 34 -10.89 7.20 9.29
N CYS A 35 -11.95 7.76 9.89
CA CYS A 35 -12.42 7.35 11.21
C CYS A 35 -12.87 5.89 11.24
N ALA A 36 -13.66 5.44 10.25
CA ALA A 36 -14.08 4.06 10.13
C ALA A 36 -12.89 3.10 10.00
N PHE A 37 -11.86 3.48 9.24
CA PHE A 37 -10.64 2.69 9.11
C PHE A 37 -9.86 2.57 10.43
N ILE A 38 -9.67 3.69 11.16
CA ILE A 38 -9.00 3.70 12.46
C ILE A 38 -9.78 2.86 13.49
N LEU A 39 -11.11 3.01 13.52
CA LEU A 39 -11.98 2.21 14.38
C LEU A 39 -11.94 0.73 14.02
N GLY A 40 -11.88 0.39 12.73
CA GLY A 40 -11.74 -0.99 12.26
C GLY A 40 -10.42 -1.62 12.71
N ILE A 41 -9.29 -0.91 12.58
CA ILE A 41 -7.99 -1.36 13.09
C ILE A 41 -8.04 -1.53 14.60
N TYR A 42 -8.60 -0.56 15.33
CA TYR A 42 -8.74 -0.62 16.78
C TYR A 42 -9.59 -1.82 17.22
N ALA A 43 -10.76 -2.03 16.61
CA ALA A 43 -11.65 -3.14 16.92
C ALA A 43 -11.01 -4.50 16.62
N GLY A 44 -10.30 -4.62 15.49
CA GLY A 44 -9.54 -5.82 15.13
C GLY A 44 -8.41 -6.10 16.12
N ALA A 45 -7.61 -5.09 16.45
CA ALA A 45 -6.53 -5.20 17.43
C ALA A 45 -7.06 -5.54 18.83
N TRP A 46 -8.14 -4.88 19.27
CA TRP A 46 -8.78 -5.14 20.57
C TRP A 46 -9.30 -6.56 20.66
N ARG A 47 -10.01 -7.04 19.64
CA ARG A 47 -10.51 -8.42 19.60
C ARG A 47 -9.36 -9.42 19.66
N LEU A 48 -8.36 -9.25 18.80
CA LEU A 48 -7.19 -10.12 18.76
C LEU A 48 -6.44 -10.14 20.10
N LEU A 49 -6.17 -8.98 20.71
CA LEU A 49 -5.47 -8.87 21.98
C LEU A 49 -6.31 -9.42 23.15
N LYS A 50 -7.63 -9.26 23.13
CA LYS A 50 -8.53 -9.81 24.15
C LYS A 50 -8.54 -11.34 24.13
N GLU A 51 -8.65 -11.93 22.95
CA GLU A 51 -8.59 -13.40 22.77
C GLU A 51 -7.20 -13.95 23.12
N LEU A 52 -6.14 -13.21 22.82
CA LEU A 52 -4.78 -13.60 23.22
C LEU A 52 -4.60 -13.58 24.74
N ASN A 53 -5.14 -12.57 25.40
CA ASN A 53 -4.98 -12.39 26.84
C ASN A 53 -5.91 -13.30 27.67
N SER A 54 -6.94 -13.91 27.06
CA SER A 54 -7.83 -14.86 27.74
C SER A 54 -7.21 -16.24 27.92
N VAL A 55 -6.14 -16.56 27.18
CA VAL A 55 -5.38 -17.81 27.33
C VAL A 55 -4.52 -17.76 28.59
N GLN A 56 -4.92 -18.55 29.59
CA GLN A 56 -4.22 -18.64 30.88
C GLN A 56 -2.75 -19.05 30.69
N LEU A 57 -1.86 -18.49 31.52
CA LEU A 57 -0.40 -18.70 31.55
C LEU A 57 0.42 -18.14 30.35
N ILE A 58 -0.06 -18.26 29.11
CA ILE A 58 0.72 -17.91 27.90
C ILE A 58 0.33 -16.53 27.33
N GLY A 59 -0.89 -16.05 27.58
CA GLY A 59 -1.44 -14.85 26.96
C GLY A 59 -0.57 -13.59 27.07
N PRO A 60 -0.04 -13.22 28.25
CA PRO A 60 0.83 -12.05 28.41
C PRO A 60 2.15 -12.16 27.62
N LEU A 61 2.76 -13.34 27.61
CA LEU A 61 4.01 -13.59 26.87
C LEU A 61 3.78 -13.52 25.36
N LEU A 62 2.67 -14.10 24.88
CA LEU A 62 2.29 -14.02 23.47
C LEU A 62 1.99 -12.58 23.05
N THR A 63 1.33 -11.80 23.90
CA THR A 63 1.05 -10.38 23.67
C THR A 63 2.33 -9.57 23.55
N ASN A 64 3.30 -9.80 24.45
CA ASN A 64 4.60 -9.14 24.40
C ASN A 64 5.36 -9.48 23.11
N LYS A 65 5.36 -10.77 22.72
CA LYS A 65 5.99 -11.22 21.49
C LYS A 65 5.31 -10.60 20.27
N LEU A 66 3.99 -10.60 20.21
CA LEU A 66 3.23 -10.01 19.12
C LEU A 66 3.51 -8.52 18.97
N LEU A 67 3.59 -7.78 20.08
CA LEU A 67 3.94 -6.36 20.09
C LEU A 67 5.34 -6.13 19.53
N ALA A 68 6.32 -6.95 19.93
CA ALA A 68 7.67 -6.92 19.36
C ALA A 68 7.69 -7.18 17.85
N LEU A 69 6.86 -8.12 17.38
CA LEU A 69 6.73 -8.44 15.96
C LEU A 69 6.09 -7.29 15.17
N VAL A 70 5.00 -6.69 15.68
CA VAL A 70 4.32 -5.55 15.05
C VAL A 70 5.27 -4.35 14.91
N PHE A 71 6.09 -4.07 15.92
CA PHE A 71 7.06 -2.98 15.84
C PHE A 71 8.25 -3.30 14.95
N LEU A 72 8.72 -4.55 14.93
CA LEU A 72 9.78 -4.98 14.03
C LEU A 72 9.34 -4.92 12.56
N THR A 73 8.13 -5.39 12.24
CA THR A 73 7.57 -5.34 10.88
C THR A 73 7.36 -3.89 10.45
N SER A 74 6.80 -3.06 11.34
CA SER A 74 6.62 -1.62 11.11
C SER A 74 7.95 -0.91 10.87
N PHE A 75 8.98 -1.21 11.67
CA PHE A 75 10.32 -0.63 11.53
C PHE A 75 10.91 -0.91 10.15
N SER A 76 10.91 -2.18 9.74
CA SER A 76 11.42 -2.60 8.43
C SER A 76 10.64 -1.96 7.28
N MET A 77 9.31 -1.89 7.40
CA MET A 77 8.44 -1.29 6.38
C MET A 77 8.71 0.21 6.21
N VAL A 78 8.90 0.96 7.32
CA VAL A 78 9.21 2.40 7.24
C VAL A 78 10.60 2.64 6.65
N ILE A 79 11.61 1.81 6.92
CA ILE A 79 12.94 1.95 6.31
C ILE A 79 12.83 1.83 4.78
N ILE A 80 12.13 0.82 4.29
CA ILE A 80 12.03 0.59 2.84
C ILE A 80 11.15 1.65 2.19
N SER A 81 10.03 2.02 2.84
CA SER A 81 9.17 3.11 2.36
C SER A 81 9.90 4.45 2.31
N SER A 82 10.69 4.78 3.34
CA SER A 82 11.47 6.02 3.37
C SER A 82 12.62 6.02 2.37
N LEU A 83 13.24 4.88 2.06
CA LEU A 83 14.21 4.78 0.96
C LEU A 83 13.57 5.16 -0.38
N ILE A 84 12.39 4.63 -0.70
CA ILE A 84 11.67 4.94 -1.96
C ILE A 84 11.18 6.39 -1.96
N ALA A 85 10.55 6.84 -0.87
CA ALA A 85 10.02 8.19 -0.74
C ALA A 85 11.14 9.24 -0.85
N SER A 86 12.29 8.98 -0.22
CA SER A 86 13.43 9.89 -0.19
C SER A 86 13.98 10.17 -1.60
N PHE A 87 13.98 9.19 -2.50
CA PHE A 87 14.36 9.42 -3.89
C PHE A 87 13.44 10.45 -4.58
N ASN A 88 12.12 10.24 -4.43
CA ASN A 88 11.11 11.11 -5.05
C ASN A 88 11.10 12.52 -4.46
N THR A 89 11.33 12.66 -3.15
CA THR A 89 11.27 13.96 -2.46
C THR A 89 12.58 14.74 -2.49
N LEU A 90 13.73 14.06 -2.38
CA LEU A 90 15.06 14.71 -2.28
C LEU A 90 15.75 14.92 -3.62
N PHE A 91 15.41 14.14 -4.65
CA PHE A 91 16.11 14.21 -5.94
C PHE A 91 15.18 14.57 -7.11
N SER A 92 13.93 14.09 -7.11
CA SER A 92 13.00 14.20 -8.24
C SER A 92 11.78 15.11 -8.00
N SER A 93 11.74 15.88 -6.90
CA SER A 93 10.57 16.72 -6.61
C SER A 93 10.49 17.93 -7.55
N ARG A 94 9.27 18.28 -8.00
CA ARG A 94 9.07 19.38 -8.95
C ARG A 94 9.43 20.76 -8.39
N ASP A 95 9.35 20.92 -7.07
CA ASP A 95 9.67 22.14 -6.36
C ASP A 95 11.17 22.30 -6.06
N LEU A 96 11.99 21.25 -6.24
CA LEU A 96 13.43 21.30 -5.97
C LEU A 96 14.19 22.32 -6.83
N PRO A 97 14.02 22.36 -8.17
CA PRO A 97 14.69 23.37 -8.99
C PRO A 97 14.38 24.80 -8.53
N TRP A 98 13.13 25.07 -8.15
CA TRP A 98 12.70 26.37 -7.64
C TRP A 98 13.24 26.67 -6.23
N LEU A 99 13.37 25.67 -5.36
CA LEU A 99 13.96 25.85 -4.03
C LEU A 99 15.47 26.09 -4.11
N MET A 100 16.17 25.44 -5.04
CA MET A 100 17.62 25.56 -5.24
C MET A 100 18.04 26.91 -5.84
N THR A 101 17.16 27.63 -6.53
CA THR A 101 17.44 28.99 -7.05
C THR A 101 17.23 30.09 -6.01
N LYS A 102 16.60 29.79 -4.87
CA LYS A 102 16.41 30.74 -3.78
C LYS A 102 17.67 30.87 -2.94
N PRO A 103 17.88 32.01 -2.23
CA PRO A 103 18.98 32.19 -1.29
C PRO A 103 18.75 31.40 0.02
N LEU A 104 18.46 30.11 -0.10
CA LEU A 104 18.28 29.16 0.98
C LEU A 104 19.50 28.23 0.99
N GLY A 105 20.12 28.04 2.16
CA GLY A 105 21.21 27.09 2.26
C GLY A 105 20.77 25.66 1.92
N VAL A 106 21.59 24.93 1.17
CA VAL A 106 21.35 23.53 0.76
C VAL A 106 20.98 22.63 1.95
N ARG A 107 21.57 22.87 3.12
CA ARG A 107 21.22 22.15 4.37
C ARG A 107 19.79 22.39 4.81
N GLY A 108 19.28 23.61 4.68
CA GLY A 108 17.91 23.94 5.05
C GLY A 108 16.89 23.31 4.12
N ILE A 109 17.22 23.22 2.82
CA ILE A 109 16.42 22.51 1.81
C ILE A 109 16.41 21.01 2.12
N PHE A 110 17.58 20.42 2.37
CA PHE A 110 17.70 19.01 2.73
C PHE A 110 16.90 18.66 3.99
N VAL A 111 17.05 19.42 5.08
CA VAL A 111 16.32 19.17 6.34
C VAL A 111 14.81 19.28 6.13
N TYR A 112 14.34 20.28 5.38
CA TYR A 112 12.93 20.42 5.04
C TYR A 112 12.40 19.20 4.27
N LYS A 113 13.13 18.75 3.25
CA LYS A 113 12.76 17.57 2.46
C LYS A 113 12.91 16.26 3.25
N ALA A 114 13.86 16.16 4.17
CA ALA A 114 14.03 15.01 5.05
C ALA A 114 12.82 14.87 5.99
N PHE A 115 12.36 15.95 6.63
CA PHE A 115 11.14 15.92 7.44
C PHE A 115 9.90 15.60 6.61
N GLU A 116 9.79 16.17 5.41
CA GLU A 116 8.70 15.84 4.48
C GLU A 116 8.71 14.35 4.11
N THR A 117 9.88 13.78 3.89
CA THR A 117 10.04 12.35 3.62
C THR A 117 9.66 11.48 4.81
N ILE A 118 10.19 11.78 6.01
CA ILE A 118 9.89 11.02 7.23
C ILE A 118 8.38 11.05 7.52
N PHE A 119 7.73 12.19 7.31
CA PHE A 119 6.29 12.31 7.47
C PHE A 119 5.53 11.45 6.44
N TYR A 120 5.86 11.55 5.14
CA TYR A 120 5.19 10.79 4.09
C TYR A 120 5.41 9.27 4.19
N SER A 121 6.55 8.81 4.70
CA SER A 121 6.80 7.38 4.89
C SER A 121 6.15 6.80 6.15
N SER A 122 5.91 7.65 7.16
CA SER A 122 5.56 7.18 8.51
C SER A 122 4.09 7.41 8.89
N TRP A 123 3.38 8.32 8.23
CA TRP A 123 1.99 8.66 8.62
C TRP A 123 1.05 7.45 8.60
N MET A 124 1.16 6.56 7.61
CA MET A 124 0.32 5.35 7.54
C MET A 124 0.63 4.37 8.66
N VAL A 125 1.91 4.20 9.01
CA VAL A 125 2.33 3.33 10.10
C VAL A 125 1.88 3.91 11.43
N LEU A 126 1.91 5.23 11.60
CA LEU A 126 1.38 5.91 12.77
C LEU A 126 -0.14 5.65 12.93
N LEU A 127 -0.90 5.67 11.83
CA LEU A 127 -2.33 5.30 11.82
C LEU A 127 -2.58 3.84 12.19
N LEU A 128 -1.61 2.94 11.99
CA LEU A 128 -1.68 1.55 12.42
C LEU A 128 -1.31 1.41 13.92
N LEU A 129 -0.23 2.06 14.34
CA LEU A 129 0.35 1.91 15.68
C LEU A 129 -0.51 2.56 16.77
N ILE A 130 -1.09 3.73 16.52
CA ILE A 130 -1.95 4.42 17.51
C ILE A 130 -3.13 3.54 17.97
N PRO A 131 -4.02 3.06 17.08
CA PRO A 131 -5.13 2.22 17.51
C PRO A 131 -4.66 0.88 18.09
N PHE A 132 -3.54 0.33 17.61
CA PHE A 132 -2.98 -0.90 18.15
C PHE A 132 -2.48 -0.75 19.61
N VAL A 133 -1.69 0.29 19.89
CA VAL A 133 -1.25 0.63 21.26
C VAL A 133 -2.45 1.03 22.12
N GLY A 134 -3.41 1.77 21.54
CA GLY A 134 -4.65 2.14 22.22
C GLY A 134 -5.45 0.92 22.66
N ALA A 135 -5.59 -0.09 21.80
CA ALA A 135 -6.25 -1.34 22.11
C ALA A 135 -5.55 -2.11 23.23
N LEU A 136 -4.21 -2.11 23.26
CA LEU A 136 -3.44 -2.71 24.35
C LEU A 136 -3.74 -2.03 25.70
N GLY A 137 -3.79 -0.69 25.71
CA GLY A 137 -4.15 0.10 26.89
C GLY A 137 -5.53 -0.28 27.42
N SER A 138 -6.51 -0.43 26.53
CA SER A 138 -7.88 -0.79 26.88
C SER A 138 -8.02 -2.23 27.39
N VAL A 139 -7.32 -3.20 26.78
CA VAL A 139 -7.37 -4.61 27.20
C VAL A 139 -6.70 -4.83 28.56
N LYS A 140 -5.63 -4.09 28.87
CA LYS A 140 -4.92 -4.18 30.15
C LYS A 140 -5.41 -3.18 31.21
N HIS A 141 -6.48 -2.42 30.94
CA HIS A 141 -7.05 -1.40 31.82
C HIS A 141 -6.00 -0.40 32.36
N LEU A 142 -5.16 0.13 31.47
CA LEU A 142 -4.04 1.02 31.84
C LEU A 142 -4.47 2.49 31.98
N SER A 143 -3.70 3.25 32.76
CA SER A 143 -3.94 4.68 33.02
C SER A 143 -3.68 5.55 31.77
N PHE A 144 -4.20 6.80 31.80
CA PHE A 144 -4.00 7.78 30.72
C PHE A 144 -2.52 8.00 30.37
N TRP A 145 -1.61 7.93 31.35
CA TRP A 145 -0.17 8.08 31.17
C TRP A 145 0.44 7.06 30.21
N PHE A 146 -0.15 5.86 30.11
CA PHE A 146 0.28 4.85 29.16
C PHE A 146 0.16 5.35 27.72
N TYR A 147 -0.97 5.97 27.36
CA TYR A 147 -1.22 6.49 26.01
C TYR A 147 -0.25 7.62 25.64
N VAL A 148 0.02 8.53 26.60
CA VAL A 148 1.00 9.61 26.42
C VAL A 148 2.41 9.04 26.21
N SER A 149 2.82 8.08 27.05
CA SER A 149 4.14 7.45 26.94
C SER A 149 4.30 6.68 25.63
N GLY A 150 3.26 5.98 25.17
CA GLY A 150 3.26 5.27 23.90
C GLY A 150 3.45 6.22 22.71
N PHE A 151 2.77 7.37 22.72
CA PHE A 151 2.95 8.39 21.69
C PHE A 151 4.38 8.96 21.70
N VAL A 152 4.89 9.33 22.88
CA VAL A 152 6.24 9.89 23.05
C VAL A 152 7.33 8.92 22.57
N LEU A 153 7.18 7.61 22.83
CA LEU A 153 8.14 6.60 22.36
C LEU A 153 8.04 6.34 20.84
N THR A 154 6.85 6.46 20.26
CA THR A 154 6.63 6.17 18.82
C THR A 154 7.26 7.23 17.92
N VAL A 155 7.28 8.50 18.33
CA VAL A 155 7.86 9.61 17.54
C VAL A 155 9.34 9.39 17.18
N PRO A 156 10.27 9.20 18.14
CA PRO A 156 11.69 8.97 17.82
C PRO A 156 11.91 7.67 17.06
N PHE A 157 11.10 6.63 17.31
CA PHE A 157 11.13 5.38 16.56
C PHE A 157 10.89 5.58 15.04
N LEU A 158 9.93 6.43 14.68
CA LEU A 158 9.66 6.79 13.28
C LEU A 158 10.76 7.67 12.67
N VAL A 159 11.34 8.58 13.48
CA VAL A 159 12.48 9.39 13.04
C VAL A 159 13.70 8.52 12.74
N ILE A 160 13.99 7.50 13.57
CA ILE A 160 15.11 6.58 13.34
C ILE A 160 14.91 5.80 12.04
N SER A 161 13.75 5.15 11.88
CA SER A 161 13.48 4.34 10.68
C SER A 161 13.47 5.18 9.40
N GLY A 162 12.84 6.36 9.43
CA GLY A 162 12.85 7.28 8.30
C GLY A 162 14.24 7.82 7.97
N SER A 163 15.06 8.14 8.98
CA SER A 163 16.43 8.62 8.78
C SER A 163 17.33 7.54 8.18
N LEU A 164 17.16 6.28 8.60
CA LEU A 164 17.90 5.14 8.02
C LEU A 164 17.59 4.95 6.54
N GLY A 165 16.32 5.03 6.12
CA GLY A 165 15.98 4.92 4.70
C GLY A 165 16.51 6.08 3.87
N ILE A 166 16.48 7.32 4.38
CA ILE A 166 17.11 8.48 3.71
C ILE A 166 18.62 8.27 3.60
N PHE A 167 19.27 7.81 4.67
CA PHE A 167 20.71 7.56 4.68
C PHE A 167 21.11 6.51 3.64
N LEU A 168 20.35 5.41 3.55
CA LEU A 168 20.54 4.38 2.52
C LEU A 168 20.35 4.95 1.11
N CYS A 169 19.37 5.83 0.89
CA CYS A 169 19.19 6.50 -0.40
C CYS A 169 20.37 7.41 -0.77
N LEU A 170 20.90 8.19 0.19
CA LEU A 170 22.09 9.02 -0.04
C LEU A 170 23.32 8.19 -0.39
N ILE A 171 23.54 7.06 0.30
CA ILE A 171 24.61 6.12 -0.03
C ILE A 171 24.42 5.57 -1.44
N LEU A 172 23.20 5.18 -1.78
CA LEU A 172 22.88 4.62 -3.10
C LEU A 172 23.16 5.62 -4.22
N MET A 173 22.75 6.88 -4.03
CA MET A 173 23.02 7.97 -4.98
C MET A 173 24.51 8.27 -5.11
N LYS A 174 25.28 8.12 -4.03
CA LYS A 174 26.74 8.25 -4.06
C LYS A 174 27.42 7.10 -4.80
N LEU A 175 27.01 5.85 -4.54
CA LEU A 175 27.61 4.67 -5.16
C LEU A 175 27.21 4.53 -6.63
N LEU A 176 26.04 5.06 -7.01
CA LEU A 176 25.46 4.91 -8.33
C LEU A 176 25.12 6.28 -8.98
N PRO A 177 26.10 7.19 -9.19
CA PRO A 177 25.83 8.56 -9.65
C PRO A 177 25.16 8.67 -11.03
N ARG A 178 25.22 7.60 -11.83
CA ARG A 178 24.81 7.56 -13.24
C ARG A 178 23.66 6.61 -13.55
N ARG A 179 23.04 6.01 -12.53
CA ARG A 179 21.99 5.00 -12.76
C ARG A 179 20.61 5.63 -12.89
N LYS A 180 19.78 5.00 -13.73
CA LYS A 180 18.40 5.43 -13.97
C LYS A 180 17.62 5.27 -12.66
N THR A 181 16.57 6.08 -12.44
CA THR A 181 15.54 5.87 -11.40
C THR A 181 15.13 4.38 -11.26
N ARG A 182 15.16 3.66 -12.38
CA ARG A 182 15.03 2.20 -12.49
C ARG A 182 15.91 1.39 -11.57
N ASP A 183 17.20 1.68 -11.50
CA ASP A 183 18.11 0.82 -10.76
C ASP A 183 18.01 1.07 -9.25
N ILE A 184 17.62 2.28 -8.83
CA ILE A 184 17.29 2.59 -7.44
C ILE A 184 16.03 1.84 -7.01
N LEU A 185 15.02 1.84 -7.87
CA LEU A 185 13.77 1.15 -7.63
C LEU A 185 13.93 -0.38 -7.65
N LEU A 186 14.72 -0.93 -8.57
CA LEU A 186 15.08 -2.36 -8.56
C LEU A 186 15.88 -2.73 -7.31
N PHE A 187 16.86 -1.91 -6.91
CA PHE A 187 17.60 -2.13 -5.67
C PHE A 187 16.68 -2.07 -4.44
N SER A 188 15.74 -1.13 -4.39
CA SER A 188 14.74 -1.05 -3.32
C SER A 188 13.85 -2.30 -3.29
N GLY A 189 13.48 -2.85 -4.45
CA GLY A 189 12.72 -4.09 -4.56
C GLY A 189 13.50 -5.29 -4.05
N VAL A 190 14.78 -5.42 -4.41
CA VAL A 190 15.66 -6.47 -3.89
C VAL A 190 15.86 -6.33 -2.38
N MET A 191 16.09 -5.11 -1.88
CA MET A 191 16.15 -4.81 -0.45
C MET A 191 14.83 -5.15 0.26
N PHE A 192 13.68 -4.91 -0.37
CA PHE A 192 12.37 -5.27 0.17
C PHE A 192 12.20 -6.78 0.29
N VAL A 193 12.49 -7.53 -0.77
CA VAL A 193 12.42 -9.00 -0.77
C VAL A 193 13.41 -9.59 0.25
N THR A 194 14.63 -9.07 0.30
CA THR A 194 15.65 -9.48 1.27
C THR A 194 15.22 -9.14 2.69
N GLY A 195 14.64 -7.95 2.90
CA GLY A 195 14.10 -7.51 4.18
C GLY A 195 12.95 -8.40 4.65
N ILE A 196 12.03 -8.78 3.76
CA ILE A 196 10.98 -9.75 4.05
C ILE A 196 11.58 -11.12 4.39
N TYR A 197 12.54 -11.61 3.61
CA TYR A 197 13.19 -12.89 3.89
C TYR A 197 13.84 -12.90 5.28
N ILE A 198 14.60 -11.85 5.60
CA ILE A 198 15.21 -11.65 6.91
C ILE A 198 14.13 -11.60 8.00
N LEU A 199 13.06 -10.82 7.77
CA LEU A 199 11.94 -10.68 8.69
C LEU A 199 11.26 -12.04 8.96
N LEU A 200 10.98 -12.83 7.92
CA LEU A 200 10.38 -14.17 8.03
C LEU A 200 11.31 -15.13 8.77
N ARG A 201 12.63 -15.02 8.55
CA ARG A 201 13.64 -15.82 9.26
C ARG A 201 13.78 -15.42 10.72
N PHE A 202 13.61 -14.15 11.06
CA PHE A 202 13.51 -13.67 12.44
C PHE A 202 12.20 -14.08 13.11
N LEU A 203 11.09 -14.04 12.36
CA LEU A 203 9.76 -14.42 12.83
C LEU A 203 9.66 -15.91 13.18
N GLN A 204 10.44 -16.77 12.51
CA GLN A 204 10.34 -18.24 12.60
C GLN A 204 8.88 -18.71 12.78
N PRO A 205 7.94 -18.32 11.91
CA PRO A 205 6.52 -18.62 12.09
C PRO A 205 6.26 -20.14 12.15
N GLU A 206 7.19 -20.93 11.60
CA GLU A 206 7.18 -22.39 11.61
C GLU A 206 7.30 -22.99 13.02
N ARG A 207 7.90 -22.29 13.98
CA ARG A 207 7.96 -22.73 15.38
C ARG A 207 6.71 -22.36 16.18
N LEU A 208 5.95 -21.35 15.73
CA LEU A 208 4.67 -20.98 16.36
C LEU A 208 3.54 -21.95 16.02
N LEU A 209 3.69 -22.73 14.95
CA LEU A 209 2.67 -23.63 14.40
C LEU A 209 2.94 -25.13 14.66
N ARG A 210 4.02 -25.48 15.38
CA ARG A 210 4.34 -26.89 15.68
C ARG A 210 3.73 -27.33 17.02
N PRO A 211 2.79 -28.29 17.03
CA PRO A 211 2.22 -28.86 18.26
C PRO A 211 3.24 -29.65 19.10
N ASP A 212 4.35 -30.11 18.50
CA ASP A 212 5.44 -30.84 19.19
C ASP A 212 6.21 -29.98 20.22
N ALA A 213 6.01 -28.65 20.23
CA ALA A 213 6.65 -27.74 21.20
C ALA A 213 6.03 -27.82 22.61
N LEU A 214 4.90 -28.53 22.78
CA LEU A 214 4.23 -28.70 24.07
C LEU A 214 4.96 -29.69 25.00
N GLU A 215 5.79 -30.61 24.48
CA GLU A 215 6.59 -31.52 25.31
C GLU A 215 7.74 -30.81 26.05
N LEU A 216 8.09 -29.58 25.64
CA LEU A 216 9.07 -28.72 26.30
C LEU A 216 8.48 -27.33 26.51
N VAL A 217 7.39 -27.25 27.30
CA VAL A 217 6.75 -26.00 27.74
C VAL A 217 7.80 -24.96 28.20
N SER A 218 8.87 -25.39 28.87
CA SER A 218 9.97 -24.53 29.31
C SER A 218 10.78 -23.90 28.14
N GLN A 219 11.01 -24.61 27.04
CA GLN A 219 11.71 -24.08 25.87
C GLN A 219 10.82 -23.12 25.07
N TYR A 220 9.52 -23.43 24.96
CA TYR A 220 8.55 -22.54 24.33
C TYR A 220 8.36 -21.24 25.13
N LEU A 221 8.24 -21.32 26.45
CA LEU A 221 8.18 -20.15 27.33
C LEU A 221 9.44 -19.29 27.23
N ARG A 222 10.64 -19.90 27.20
CA ARG A 222 11.90 -19.16 26.99
C ARG A 222 11.96 -18.50 25.61
N TYR A 223 11.41 -19.11 24.57
CA TYR A 223 11.33 -18.50 23.23
C TYR A 223 10.38 -17.29 23.19
N LEU A 224 9.25 -17.38 23.89
CA LEU A 224 8.30 -16.29 23.99
C LEU A 224 8.85 -15.11 24.79
N ASP A 225 9.64 -15.38 25.83
CA ASP A 225 10.28 -14.35 26.66
C ASP A 225 11.56 -13.78 26.02
N ALA A 226 12.19 -14.52 25.10
CA ALA A 226 13.42 -14.09 24.45
C ALA A 226 13.24 -12.79 23.63
N PRO A 227 14.13 -11.79 23.82
CA PRO A 227 14.14 -10.57 23.03
C PRO A 227 14.23 -10.87 21.54
N THR A 228 13.31 -10.34 20.75
CA THR A 228 13.28 -10.61 19.30
C THR A 228 14.49 -9.99 18.60
N ALA A 229 14.96 -8.82 19.05
CA ALA A 229 16.17 -8.16 18.55
C ALA A 229 16.67 -7.09 19.54
N PRO A 230 17.55 -7.43 20.51
CA PRO A 230 17.95 -6.53 21.60
C PRO A 230 18.50 -5.17 21.15
N TYR A 231 19.19 -5.16 20.01
CA TYR A 231 19.91 -4.01 19.48
C TYR A 231 19.09 -3.14 18.52
N LEU A 232 17.87 -3.56 18.17
CA LEU A 232 17.03 -2.81 17.24
C LEU A 232 16.14 -1.80 17.98
N PRO A 233 15.90 -0.61 17.40
CA PRO A 233 14.97 0.38 17.94
C PRO A 233 13.54 -0.15 18.14
N SER A 234 13.14 -1.16 17.36
CA SER A 234 11.85 -1.85 17.53
C SER A 234 11.73 -2.53 18.90
N TRP A 235 12.82 -3.10 19.42
CA TRP A 235 12.83 -3.69 20.76
C TRP A 235 12.83 -2.63 21.85
N TRP A 236 13.56 -1.52 21.70
CA TRP A 236 13.52 -0.43 22.69
C TRP A 236 12.12 0.20 22.81
N LEU A 237 11.40 0.33 21.69
CA LEU A 237 10.00 0.73 21.69
C LEU A 237 9.12 -0.31 22.42
N THR A 238 9.32 -1.60 22.12
CA THR A 238 8.61 -2.70 22.79
C THR A 238 8.84 -2.66 24.29
N ALA A 239 10.10 -2.65 24.73
CA ALA A 239 10.50 -2.61 26.13
C ALA A 239 9.98 -1.34 26.83
N GLY A 240 9.97 -0.19 26.16
CA GLY A 240 9.41 1.05 26.70
C GLY A 240 7.89 0.96 26.93
N ILE A 241 7.15 0.39 25.99
CA ILE A 241 5.69 0.21 26.13
C ILE A 241 5.38 -0.86 27.19
N LEU A 242 6.15 -1.95 27.24
CA LEU A 242 6.00 -2.95 28.29
C LEU A 242 6.33 -2.39 29.67
N ALA A 243 7.40 -1.60 29.81
CA ALA A 243 7.74 -0.92 31.06
C ALA A 243 6.64 0.06 31.49
N SER A 244 6.03 0.77 30.54
CA SER A 244 4.87 1.64 30.82
C SER A 244 3.67 0.83 31.29
N SER A 245 3.41 -0.33 30.68
CA SER A 245 2.32 -1.23 31.12
C SER A 245 2.55 -1.82 32.52
N ALA A 246 3.81 -1.96 32.93
CA ALA A 246 4.19 -2.42 34.27
C ALA A 246 4.29 -1.27 35.30
N GLY A 247 4.00 -0.02 34.91
CA GLY A 247 4.12 1.16 35.79
C GLY A 247 5.56 1.58 36.11
N SER A 248 6.56 1.03 35.41
CA SER A 248 7.99 1.33 35.66
C SER A 248 8.43 2.59 34.92
N LEU A 249 8.41 3.73 35.62
CA LEU A 249 8.88 5.02 35.10
C LEU A 249 10.36 4.99 34.68
N LYS A 250 11.20 4.25 35.42
CA LYS A 250 12.63 4.10 35.10
C LYS A 250 12.83 3.41 33.75
N GLY A 251 12.07 2.34 33.49
CA GLY A 251 12.13 1.62 32.22
C GLY A 251 11.66 2.47 31.04
N VAL A 252 10.61 3.27 31.22
CA VAL A 252 10.14 4.21 30.19
C VAL A 252 11.18 5.29 29.91
N ALA A 253 11.74 5.90 30.96
CA ALA A 253 12.75 6.95 30.84
C ALA A 253 14.00 6.44 30.11
N LEU A 254 14.53 5.27 30.48
CA LEU A 254 15.71 4.68 29.84
C LEU A 254 15.46 4.40 28.36
N ASN A 255 14.36 3.74 28.02
CA ASN A 255 14.05 3.42 26.62
C ASN A 255 13.77 4.68 25.79
N SER A 256 13.14 5.71 26.39
CA SER A 256 12.97 7.00 25.73
C SER A 256 14.31 7.69 25.46
N ALA A 257 15.23 7.69 26.42
CA ALA A 257 16.56 8.28 26.27
C ALA A 257 17.37 7.56 25.17
N LEU A 258 17.30 6.23 25.10
CA LEU A 258 17.92 5.45 24.03
C LEU A 258 17.34 5.81 22.66
N LEU A 259 16.01 5.87 22.53
CA LEU A 259 15.35 6.21 21.27
C LEU A 259 15.63 7.64 20.81
N TYR A 260 15.48 8.63 21.69
CA TYR A 260 15.74 10.04 21.35
C TYR A 260 17.23 10.29 21.10
N GLY A 261 18.12 9.67 21.89
CA GLY A 261 19.57 9.76 21.69
C GLY A 261 20.00 9.17 20.35
N CYS A 262 19.51 7.96 20.02
CA CYS A 262 19.78 7.32 18.74
C CYS A 262 19.20 8.12 17.56
N ALA A 263 17.97 8.63 17.69
CA ALA A 263 17.34 9.48 16.67
C ALA A 263 18.15 10.75 16.41
N ALA A 264 18.60 11.44 17.46
CA ALA A 264 19.40 12.65 17.35
C ALA A 264 20.76 12.36 16.70
N LEU A 265 21.45 11.30 17.12
CA LEU A 265 22.74 10.90 16.53
C LEU A 265 22.60 10.52 15.05
N LEU A 266 21.61 9.71 14.69
CA LEU A 266 21.37 9.31 13.29
C LEU A 266 20.98 10.51 12.43
N PHE A 267 20.14 11.42 12.93
CA PHE A 267 19.76 12.60 12.16
C PHE A 267 20.92 13.59 12.03
N ALA A 268 21.77 13.73 13.05
CA ALA A 268 22.98 14.54 12.99
C ALA A 268 23.98 13.98 11.96
N THR A 269 24.24 12.68 11.96
CA THR A 269 25.11 12.04 10.96
C THR A 269 24.54 12.17 9.55
N LEU A 270 23.22 12.05 9.40
CA LEU A 270 22.51 12.30 8.13
C LEU A 270 22.77 13.72 7.61
N ILE A 271 22.66 14.75 8.46
CA ILE A 271 22.91 16.15 8.07
C ILE A 271 24.37 16.37 7.67
N LEU A 272 25.32 15.79 8.42
CA LEU A 272 26.74 15.88 8.11
C LEU A 272 27.08 15.21 6.77
N PHE A 273 26.48 14.06 6.50
CA PHE A 273 26.63 13.34 5.24
C PHE A 273 26.01 14.13 4.07
N ALA A 274 24.80 14.64 4.27
CA ALA A 274 24.09 15.45 3.28
C ALA A 274 24.84 16.74 2.93
N ARG A 275 25.49 17.40 3.91
CA ARG A 275 26.32 18.60 3.66
C ARG A 275 27.36 18.36 2.57
N LYS A 276 27.94 17.16 2.51
CA LYS A 276 29.02 16.83 1.57
C LYS A 276 28.48 16.29 0.24
N TYR A 277 27.48 15.40 0.27
CA TYR A 277 27.11 14.60 -0.89
C TYR A 277 25.77 14.99 -1.55
N TYR A 278 24.90 15.73 -0.86
CA TYR A 278 23.55 15.98 -1.36
C TYR A 278 23.54 16.80 -2.65
N PHE A 279 24.34 17.87 -2.71
CA PHE A 279 24.40 18.73 -3.90
C PHE A 279 24.96 17.99 -5.12
N GLU A 280 26.02 17.20 -4.94
CA GLU A 280 26.61 16.39 -6.00
C GLU A 280 25.63 15.33 -6.53
N GLY A 281 24.91 14.65 -5.63
CA GLY A 281 23.87 13.68 -5.99
C GLY A 281 22.69 14.32 -6.73
N TRP A 282 22.26 15.51 -6.32
CA TRP A 282 21.21 16.26 -7.00
C TRP A 282 21.64 16.75 -8.38
N ALA A 283 22.83 17.35 -8.50
CA ALA A 283 23.37 17.82 -9.78
C ALA A 283 23.50 16.65 -10.78
N SER A 284 24.03 15.51 -10.33
CA SER A 284 24.14 14.31 -11.16
C SER A 284 22.80 13.78 -11.65
N ALA A 285 21.75 13.86 -10.82
CA ALA A 285 20.40 13.45 -11.18
C ALA A 285 19.75 14.35 -12.25
N GLN A 286 20.11 15.63 -12.32
CA GLN A 286 19.52 16.61 -13.26
C GLN A 286 20.18 16.60 -14.65
N ILE A 287 21.48 16.28 -14.74
CA ILE A 287 22.26 16.35 -15.99
C ILE A 287 21.74 15.37 -17.07
N PHE A 288 20.92 14.39 -16.72
CA PHE A 288 20.47 13.34 -17.64
C PHE A 288 19.22 13.65 -18.48
N GLY A 289 18.64 14.86 -18.37
CA GLY A 289 17.46 15.26 -19.15
C GLY A 289 17.69 15.51 -20.65
N GLY A 290 18.94 15.52 -21.13
CA GLY A 290 19.28 16.11 -22.44
C GLY A 290 19.97 15.23 -23.50
N SER A 291 20.48 14.03 -23.20
CA SER A 291 21.37 13.30 -24.14
C SER A 291 20.77 12.05 -24.79
N GLY A 292 19.44 12.00 -24.94
CA GLY A 292 18.80 10.99 -25.78
C GLY A 292 18.96 11.36 -27.25
N GLN A 293 19.91 10.73 -27.93
CA GLN A 293 20.00 10.73 -29.39
C GLN A 293 18.60 10.55 -29.98
N ARG A 294 18.10 11.59 -30.66
CA ARG A 294 16.83 11.55 -31.41
C ARG A 294 16.98 10.49 -32.50
N ARG A 295 16.65 9.24 -32.18
CA ARG A 295 16.35 8.24 -33.19
C ARG A 295 15.03 8.66 -33.83
N THR A 296 15.14 9.40 -34.93
CA THR A 296 14.06 9.65 -35.87
C THR A 296 13.65 8.30 -36.44
N ASN A 297 12.65 7.66 -35.82
CA ASN A 297 12.13 6.41 -36.34
C ASN A 297 11.00 6.72 -37.32
N SER A 298 11.08 6.10 -38.49
CA SER A 298 10.21 6.31 -39.65
C SER A 298 8.73 6.23 -39.31
N TYR A 299 7.95 7.06 -40.03
CA TYR A 299 6.49 7.11 -40.00
C TYR A 299 5.87 5.71 -40.12
N VAL A 300 5.38 5.18 -39.01
CA VAL A 300 4.60 3.95 -39.00
C VAL A 300 3.15 4.33 -39.34
N LYS A 301 2.73 4.11 -40.59
CA LYS A 301 1.31 3.99 -40.96
C LYS A 301 0.72 2.77 -40.23
N ARG A 302 0.23 2.94 -39.01
CA ARG A 302 -0.59 1.93 -38.32
C ARG A 302 -1.86 2.58 -37.78
N MET A 303 -2.92 1.78 -37.67
CA MET A 303 -4.21 2.20 -37.13
C MET A 303 -4.03 2.91 -35.78
N PRO A 304 -4.73 4.03 -35.53
CA PRO A 304 -4.50 4.88 -34.36
C PRO A 304 -4.59 4.11 -33.04
N LEU A 305 -5.54 3.18 -32.90
CA LEU A 305 -5.73 2.37 -31.68
C LEU A 305 -4.51 1.51 -31.30
N GLN A 306 -3.86 0.85 -32.28
CA GLN A 306 -2.69 0.00 -32.00
C GLN A 306 -1.46 0.82 -31.61
N ALA A 307 -1.35 2.05 -32.13
CA ALA A 307 -0.26 2.96 -31.80
C ALA A 307 -0.37 3.42 -30.34
N PHE A 308 -1.57 3.75 -29.88
CA PHE A 308 -1.84 4.11 -28.48
C PHE A 308 -1.62 2.92 -27.53
N PHE A 309 -2.12 1.74 -27.86
CA PHE A 309 -1.88 0.54 -27.04
C PHE A 309 -0.38 0.21 -26.90
N ARG A 310 0.37 0.33 -28.00
CA ARG A 310 1.83 0.14 -27.98
C ARG A 310 2.53 1.26 -27.23
N LYS A 311 2.03 2.49 -27.29
CA LYS A 311 2.53 3.64 -26.50
C LYS A 311 2.44 3.28 -25.02
N ASP A 312 1.26 2.90 -24.54
CA ASP A 312 1.04 2.58 -23.12
C ASP A 312 1.87 1.38 -22.65
N LEU A 313 1.97 0.31 -23.43
CA LEU A 313 2.88 -0.80 -23.13
C LEU A 313 4.34 -0.34 -23.05
N THR A 314 4.78 0.47 -24.01
CA THR A 314 6.17 0.93 -24.05
C THR A 314 6.48 1.86 -22.88
N ILE A 315 5.55 2.74 -22.51
CA ILE A 315 5.68 3.60 -21.33
C ILE A 315 5.73 2.74 -20.06
N PHE A 316 4.84 1.75 -19.94
CA PHE A 316 4.79 0.85 -18.79
C PHE A 316 6.10 0.10 -18.57
N PHE A 317 6.63 -0.52 -19.63
CA PHE A 317 7.90 -1.23 -19.56
C PHE A 317 9.11 -0.31 -19.31
N ARG A 318 9.00 0.98 -19.66
CA ARG A 318 10.04 1.99 -19.41
C ARG A 318 9.92 2.65 -18.04
N ASP A 319 8.74 2.64 -17.42
CA ASP A 319 8.50 3.25 -16.12
C ASP A 319 8.99 2.35 -14.99
N ALA A 320 10.12 2.75 -14.43
CA ALA A 320 10.74 2.12 -13.28
C ALA A 320 9.82 2.02 -12.04
N SER A 321 8.96 3.02 -11.83
CA SER A 321 8.09 3.09 -10.65
C SER A 321 7.13 1.91 -10.62
N GLN A 322 6.55 1.59 -11.77
CA GLN A 322 5.60 0.49 -11.94
C GLN A 322 6.26 -0.88 -11.74
N TRP A 323 7.53 -1.04 -12.15
CA TRP A 323 8.30 -2.25 -11.87
C TRP A 323 8.51 -2.48 -10.37
N SER A 324 8.78 -1.43 -9.59
CA SER A 324 8.89 -1.56 -8.13
C SER A 324 7.58 -2.02 -7.49
N GLN A 325 6.45 -1.47 -7.96
CA GLN A 325 5.12 -1.84 -7.50
C GLN A 325 4.77 -3.28 -7.89
N LEU A 326 5.13 -3.71 -9.10
CA LEU A 326 4.96 -5.10 -9.54
C LEU A 326 5.79 -6.08 -8.70
N VAL A 327 7.05 -5.76 -8.40
CA VAL A 327 7.90 -6.61 -7.53
C VAL A 327 7.31 -6.72 -6.14
N LEU A 328 6.85 -5.60 -5.57
CA LEU A 328 6.21 -5.57 -4.25
C LEU A 328 4.89 -6.37 -4.23
N LEU A 329 4.06 -6.21 -5.27
CA LEU A 329 2.85 -7.00 -5.46
C LEU A 329 3.16 -8.50 -5.62
N GLY A 330 4.19 -8.84 -6.40
CA GLY A 330 4.71 -10.20 -6.58
C GLY A 330 5.10 -10.85 -5.26
N ALA A 331 5.86 -10.14 -4.43
CA ALA A 331 6.23 -10.63 -3.10
C ALA A 331 5.00 -10.89 -2.22
N LEU A 332 3.99 -10.01 -2.26
CA LEU A 332 2.75 -10.18 -1.50
C LEU A 332 1.95 -11.41 -1.97
N ILE A 333 1.92 -11.67 -3.28
CA ILE A 333 1.29 -12.87 -3.85
C ILE A 333 2.00 -14.13 -3.38
N VAL A 334 3.33 -14.16 -3.39
CA VAL A 334 4.09 -15.32 -2.91
C VAL A 334 3.78 -15.61 -1.45
N VAL A 335 3.75 -14.57 -0.60
CA VAL A 335 3.38 -14.71 0.82
C VAL A 335 1.95 -15.22 0.97
N TYR A 336 1.01 -14.71 0.18
CA TYR A 336 -0.38 -15.15 0.16
C TYR A 336 -0.51 -16.63 -0.25
N LEU A 337 0.11 -17.06 -1.35
CA LEU A 337 0.08 -18.45 -1.81
C LEU A 337 0.72 -19.39 -0.78
N PHE A 338 1.82 -18.96 -0.16
CA PHE A 338 2.45 -19.70 0.92
C PHE A 338 1.56 -19.82 2.16
N SER A 339 0.82 -18.75 2.48
CA SER A 339 -0.16 -18.78 3.57
C SER A 339 -1.26 -19.81 3.31
N LEU A 340 -1.75 -19.92 2.08
CA LEU A 340 -2.71 -20.96 1.68
C LEU A 340 -2.14 -22.36 1.80
N TYR A 341 -0.88 -22.54 1.43
CA TYR A 341 -0.22 -23.85 1.50
C TYR A 341 -0.06 -24.37 2.93
N LYS A 342 0.14 -23.48 3.91
CA LYS A 342 0.33 -23.85 5.32
C LYS A 342 -0.95 -23.93 6.15
N LEU A 343 -2.12 -23.68 5.56
CA LEU A 343 -3.39 -23.76 6.28
C LEU A 343 -3.72 -25.23 6.63
N PRO A 344 -4.03 -25.55 7.90
CA PRO A 344 -4.50 -26.89 8.27
C PRO A 344 -5.92 -27.09 7.72
N LEU A 345 -6.03 -27.89 6.67
CA LEU A 345 -7.31 -28.23 6.03
C LEU A 345 -7.77 -29.61 6.52
N GLU A 346 -8.12 -29.69 7.81
CA GLU A 346 -8.44 -30.96 8.48
C GLU A 346 -9.82 -31.52 8.11
N THR A 347 -10.76 -30.67 7.70
CA THR A 347 -12.12 -31.08 7.32
C THR A 347 -12.53 -30.52 5.96
N LEU A 348 -13.35 -31.28 5.22
CA LEU A 348 -13.92 -30.85 3.94
C LEU A 348 -14.72 -29.56 4.05
N TYR A 349 -15.38 -29.33 5.19
CA TYR A 349 -16.10 -28.09 5.45
C TYR A 349 -15.16 -26.87 5.51
N ILE A 350 -14.05 -26.98 6.25
CA ILE A 350 -13.04 -25.92 6.34
C ILE A 350 -12.40 -25.69 4.96
N GLN A 351 -12.10 -26.76 4.22
CA GLN A 351 -11.54 -26.65 2.87
C GLN A 351 -12.49 -25.89 1.92
N ASN A 352 -13.78 -26.23 1.91
CA ASN A 352 -14.78 -25.60 1.05
C ASN A 352 -15.01 -24.13 1.44
N LEU A 353 -15.03 -23.84 2.74
CA LEU A 353 -15.18 -22.49 3.27
C LEU A 353 -13.96 -21.62 2.95
N VAL A 354 -12.75 -22.13 3.16
CA VAL A 354 -11.49 -21.43 2.80
C VAL A 354 -11.44 -21.20 1.30
N THR A 355 -11.82 -22.18 0.48
CA THR A 355 -11.88 -22.06 -0.99
C THR A 355 -12.88 -20.99 -1.42
N TYR A 356 -14.04 -20.87 -0.77
CA TYR A 356 -14.99 -19.79 -1.03
C TYR A 356 -14.43 -18.41 -0.63
N PHE A 357 -13.87 -18.27 0.58
CA PHE A 357 -13.26 -17.01 1.01
C PHE A 357 -12.06 -16.60 0.15
N ASN A 358 -11.36 -17.58 -0.42
CA ASN A 358 -10.26 -17.38 -1.34
C ASN A 358 -10.69 -16.59 -2.59
N LEU A 359 -11.90 -16.80 -3.10
CA LEU A 359 -12.47 -15.98 -4.19
C LEU A 359 -12.52 -14.49 -3.82
N GLY A 360 -12.92 -14.19 -2.58
CA GLY A 360 -12.94 -12.83 -2.04
C GLY A 360 -11.56 -12.21 -1.92
N LEU A 361 -10.57 -12.99 -1.45
CA LEU A 361 -9.18 -12.54 -1.34
C LEU A 361 -8.60 -12.21 -2.72
N ILE A 362 -8.85 -13.03 -3.74
CA ILE A 362 -8.42 -12.75 -5.11
C ILE A 362 -9.11 -11.49 -5.66
N GLY A 363 -10.41 -11.34 -5.42
CA GLY A 363 -11.15 -10.12 -5.78
C GLY A 363 -10.57 -8.87 -5.12
N PHE A 364 -10.23 -8.95 -3.83
CA PHE A 364 -9.56 -7.87 -3.11
C PHE A 364 -8.19 -7.53 -3.71
N MET A 365 -7.37 -8.54 -4.01
CA MET A 365 -6.08 -8.34 -4.68
C MET A 365 -6.24 -7.69 -6.05
N LEU A 366 -7.23 -8.10 -6.84
CA LEU A 366 -7.57 -7.44 -8.10
C LEU A 366 -7.93 -5.97 -7.86
N SER A 367 -8.79 -5.65 -6.90
CA SER A 367 -9.12 -4.24 -6.63
C SER A 367 -7.89 -3.37 -6.32
N ALA A 368 -6.92 -3.92 -5.59
CA ALA A 368 -5.66 -3.24 -5.29
C ALA A 368 -4.78 -3.04 -6.55
N VAL A 369 -4.76 -4.02 -7.45
CA VAL A 369 -4.08 -3.89 -8.76
C VAL A 369 -4.76 -2.84 -9.64
N ALA A 370 -6.10 -2.81 -9.66
CA ALA A 370 -6.86 -1.82 -10.42
C ALA A 370 -6.57 -0.40 -9.92
N LEU A 371 -6.53 -0.19 -8.60
CA LEU A 371 -6.22 1.10 -8.00
C LEU A 371 -4.82 1.59 -8.37
N ARG A 372 -3.83 0.68 -8.47
CA ARG A 372 -2.43 1.06 -8.72
C ARG A 372 -2.09 1.29 -10.18
N PHE A 373 -2.62 0.46 -11.08
CA PHE A 373 -2.22 0.48 -12.48
C PHE A 373 -3.28 1.05 -13.42
N VAL A 374 -4.56 0.78 -13.14
CA VAL A 374 -5.65 1.12 -14.05
C VAL A 374 -6.26 2.49 -13.72
N PHE A 375 -6.54 2.76 -12.44
CA PHE A 375 -7.12 4.02 -11.99
C PHE A 375 -6.25 5.24 -12.35
N PRO A 376 -4.91 5.23 -12.16
CA PRO A 376 -4.07 6.39 -12.47
C PRO A 376 -3.81 6.56 -13.97
N SER A 377 -4.12 5.56 -14.80
CA SER A 377 -3.75 5.54 -16.23
C SER A 377 -4.23 6.76 -17.02
N VAL A 378 -5.39 7.33 -16.65
CA VAL A 378 -5.95 8.54 -17.27
C VAL A 378 -5.28 9.80 -16.72
N SER A 379 -4.97 9.83 -15.42
CA SER A 379 -4.29 10.96 -14.79
C SER A 379 -2.82 11.07 -15.22
N LEU A 380 -2.16 9.94 -15.48
CA LEU A 380 -0.77 9.87 -15.91
C LEU A 380 -0.54 10.39 -17.34
N GLU A 381 -1.58 10.54 -18.16
CA GLU A 381 -1.46 11.27 -19.44
C GLU A 381 -1.09 12.75 -19.22
N GLY A 382 -1.47 13.32 -18.06
CA GLY A 382 -0.98 14.61 -17.56
C GLY A 382 -1.01 15.74 -18.62
N GLU A 383 0.14 16.40 -18.77
CA GLU A 383 0.34 17.47 -19.74
C GLU A 383 0.34 17.01 -21.20
N SER A 384 0.40 15.71 -21.50
CA SER A 384 0.29 15.22 -22.88
C SER A 384 -1.16 15.07 -23.35
N LEU A 385 -2.14 15.31 -22.47
CA LEU A 385 -3.55 15.20 -22.79
C LEU A 385 -3.97 16.15 -23.93
N TRP A 386 -3.37 17.34 -24.05
CA TRP A 386 -3.68 18.25 -25.16
C TRP A 386 -3.33 17.64 -26.52
N LEU A 387 -2.21 16.91 -26.62
CA LEU A 387 -1.83 16.17 -27.84
C LEU A 387 -2.88 15.11 -28.18
N VAL A 388 -3.30 14.33 -27.17
CA VAL A 388 -4.34 13.31 -27.34
C VAL A 388 -5.66 13.92 -27.80
N ARG A 389 -6.03 15.09 -27.27
CA ARG A 389 -7.22 15.86 -27.66
C ARG A 389 -7.12 16.45 -29.07
N SER A 390 -5.92 16.78 -29.55
CA SER A 390 -5.71 17.30 -30.91
C SER A 390 -5.81 16.22 -32.00
N PHE A 391 -5.75 14.94 -31.64
CA PHE A 391 -6.02 13.86 -32.60
C PHE A 391 -7.53 13.72 -32.87
N PRO A 392 -7.96 13.33 -34.08
CA PRO A 392 -9.37 13.07 -34.42
C PRO A 392 -9.85 11.74 -33.78
N PHE A 393 -9.82 11.67 -32.46
CA PHE A 393 -10.13 10.50 -31.67
C PHE A 393 -11.26 10.84 -30.69
N SER A 394 -12.34 10.05 -30.71
CA SER A 394 -13.46 10.30 -29.81
C SER A 394 -13.08 9.93 -28.36
N PRO A 395 -13.58 10.65 -27.35
CA PRO A 395 -13.39 10.31 -25.93
C PRO A 395 -13.80 8.85 -25.61
N ALA A 396 -14.82 8.34 -26.32
CA ALA A 396 -15.26 6.95 -26.25
C ALA A 396 -14.17 5.95 -26.63
N LYS A 397 -13.45 6.19 -27.74
CA LYS A 397 -12.37 5.29 -28.16
C LYS A 397 -11.18 5.37 -27.20
N PHE A 398 -10.93 6.53 -26.59
CA PHE A 398 -9.86 6.71 -25.59
C PHE A 398 -10.14 5.89 -24.32
N ILE A 399 -11.34 5.99 -23.75
CA ILE A 399 -11.71 5.19 -22.59
C ILE A 399 -11.71 3.69 -22.93
N PHE A 400 -12.20 3.31 -24.11
CA PHE A 400 -12.21 1.91 -24.54
C PHE A 400 -10.79 1.33 -24.66
N GLU A 401 -9.84 2.10 -25.21
CA GLU A 401 -8.44 1.70 -25.28
C GLU A 401 -7.85 1.45 -23.89
N LYS A 402 -8.06 2.37 -22.95
CA LYS A 402 -7.64 2.22 -21.55
C LYS A 402 -8.29 1.02 -20.87
N LEU A 403 -9.57 0.76 -21.18
CA LEU A 403 -10.29 -0.39 -20.64
C LEU A 403 -9.70 -1.72 -21.14
N VAL A 404 -9.40 -1.84 -22.43
CA VAL A 404 -8.75 -3.03 -23.00
C VAL A 404 -7.33 -3.20 -22.45
N TYR A 405 -6.56 -2.11 -22.37
CA TYR A 405 -5.23 -2.11 -21.78
C TYR A 405 -5.22 -2.53 -20.31
N GLY A 406 -6.17 -2.08 -19.51
CA GLY A 406 -6.27 -2.45 -18.10
C GLY A 406 -6.86 -3.85 -17.87
N SER A 407 -7.88 -4.23 -18.65
CA SER A 407 -8.59 -5.52 -18.46
C SER A 407 -7.75 -6.74 -18.83
N LEU A 408 -6.95 -6.68 -19.91
CA LEU A 408 -6.19 -7.85 -20.35
C LEU A 408 -5.18 -8.34 -19.29
N PRO A 409 -4.30 -7.50 -18.71
CA PRO A 409 -3.42 -7.92 -17.63
C PRO A 409 -4.20 -8.36 -16.38
N MET A 410 -5.33 -7.73 -16.07
CA MET A 410 -6.17 -8.10 -14.93
C MET A 410 -6.75 -9.50 -15.04
N VAL A 411 -7.28 -9.87 -16.20
CA VAL A 411 -7.86 -11.20 -16.42
C VAL A 411 -6.78 -12.27 -16.38
N ILE A 412 -5.63 -12.02 -17.01
CA ILE A 412 -4.47 -12.93 -16.95
C ILE A 412 -4.03 -13.12 -15.50
N PHE A 413 -3.89 -12.02 -14.76
CA PHE A 413 -3.46 -12.03 -13.37
C PHE A 413 -4.45 -12.76 -12.45
N GLY A 414 -5.74 -12.42 -12.52
CA GLY A 414 -6.79 -13.02 -11.72
C GLY A 414 -6.96 -14.51 -12.00
N SER A 415 -6.98 -14.90 -13.28
CA SER A 415 -7.08 -16.31 -13.67
C SER A 415 -5.88 -17.12 -13.19
N SER A 416 -4.66 -16.56 -13.31
CA SER A 416 -3.45 -17.21 -12.80
C SER A 416 -3.55 -17.45 -11.29
N LEU A 417 -4.00 -16.46 -10.52
CA LEU A 417 -4.18 -16.60 -9.06
C LEU A 417 -5.22 -17.67 -8.70
N VAL A 418 -6.34 -17.74 -9.41
CA VAL A 418 -7.36 -18.77 -9.18
C VAL A 418 -6.80 -20.16 -9.44
N ILE A 419 -6.07 -20.33 -10.54
CA ILE A 419 -5.47 -21.62 -10.91
C ILE A 419 -4.45 -22.06 -9.86
N PHE A 420 -3.49 -21.21 -9.50
CA PHE A 420 -2.46 -21.55 -8.51
C PHE A 420 -3.06 -21.79 -7.12
N SER A 421 -3.98 -20.94 -6.66
CA SER A 421 -4.62 -21.13 -5.35
C SER A 421 -5.54 -22.37 -5.34
N GLY A 422 -6.25 -22.66 -6.43
CA GLY A 422 -7.06 -23.86 -6.59
C GLY A 422 -6.22 -25.15 -6.49
N PHE A 423 -5.05 -25.18 -7.13
CA PHE A 423 -4.10 -26.30 -6.99
C PHE A 423 -3.58 -26.46 -5.56
N ILE A 424 -3.22 -25.37 -4.89
CA ILE A 424 -2.74 -25.40 -3.49
C ILE A 424 -3.83 -25.90 -2.54
N LEU A 425 -5.08 -25.47 -2.75
CA LEU A 425 -6.24 -25.85 -1.94
C LEU A 425 -6.82 -27.23 -2.31
N LYS A 426 -6.24 -27.93 -3.30
CA LYS A 426 -6.74 -29.20 -3.85
C LYS A 426 -8.22 -29.12 -4.22
N ALA A 427 -8.63 -27.98 -4.79
CA ALA A 427 -9.99 -27.75 -5.21
C ALA A 427 -10.32 -28.57 -6.47
N ASP A 428 -11.59 -28.92 -6.64
CA ASP A 428 -12.08 -29.58 -7.84
C ASP A 428 -11.93 -28.69 -9.09
N MET A 429 -11.70 -29.31 -10.24
CA MET A 429 -11.43 -28.61 -11.50
C MET A 429 -12.65 -27.82 -11.97
N ALA A 430 -13.86 -28.36 -11.80
CA ALA A 430 -15.10 -27.66 -12.15
C ALA A 430 -15.32 -26.42 -11.26
N LEU A 431 -15.05 -26.53 -9.96
CA LEU A 431 -15.12 -25.39 -9.05
C LEU A 431 -14.08 -24.31 -9.40
N THR A 432 -12.86 -24.73 -9.74
CA THR A 432 -11.80 -23.82 -10.19
C THR A 432 -12.19 -23.07 -11.47
N ALA A 433 -12.86 -23.74 -12.41
CA ALA A 433 -13.39 -23.11 -13.62
C ALA A 433 -14.49 -22.07 -13.30
N ILE A 434 -15.42 -22.39 -12.38
CA ILE A 434 -16.44 -21.45 -11.91
C ILE A 434 -15.79 -20.21 -11.29
N PHE A 435 -14.75 -20.40 -10.48
CA PHE A 435 -14.01 -19.28 -9.87
C PHE A 435 -13.23 -18.47 -10.90
N ALA A 436 -12.65 -19.11 -11.91
CA ALA A 436 -11.94 -18.40 -12.97
C ALA A 436 -12.90 -17.49 -13.75
N LEU A 437 -14.12 -17.97 -14.02
CA LEU A 437 -15.18 -17.18 -14.64
C LEU A 437 -15.64 -16.03 -13.73
N ALA A 438 -15.89 -16.30 -12.44
CA ALA A 438 -16.26 -15.30 -11.45
C ALA A 438 -15.21 -14.18 -11.36
N VAL A 439 -13.94 -14.53 -11.25
CA VAL A 439 -12.81 -13.60 -11.17
C VAL A 439 -12.63 -12.82 -12.47
N THR A 440 -12.87 -13.43 -13.63
CA THR A 440 -12.83 -12.72 -14.92
C THR A 440 -13.90 -11.64 -14.98
N ILE A 441 -15.13 -11.96 -14.60
CA ILE A 441 -16.25 -10.99 -14.56
C ILE A 441 -15.93 -9.87 -13.56
N MET A 442 -15.48 -10.23 -12.35
CA MET A 442 -15.11 -9.27 -11.31
C MET A 442 -13.95 -8.37 -11.77
N GLY A 443 -12.95 -8.91 -12.46
CA GLY A 443 -11.83 -8.17 -13.01
C GLY A 443 -12.27 -7.13 -14.06
N LEU A 444 -13.18 -7.50 -14.96
CA LEU A 444 -13.74 -6.57 -15.95
C LEU A 444 -14.56 -5.45 -15.31
N GLY A 445 -15.37 -5.78 -14.30
CA GLY A 445 -16.13 -4.80 -13.52
C GLY A 445 -15.22 -3.82 -12.78
N LEU A 446 -14.22 -4.33 -12.06
CA LEU A 446 -13.23 -3.52 -11.35
C LEU A 446 -12.42 -2.62 -12.29
N CYS A 447 -11.99 -3.13 -13.45
CA CYS A 447 -11.32 -2.31 -14.46
C CYS A 447 -12.20 -1.17 -14.97
N SER A 448 -13.47 -1.45 -15.24
CA SER A 448 -14.42 -0.45 -15.72
C SER A 448 -14.66 0.64 -14.68
N MET A 449 -14.80 0.25 -13.40
CA MET A 449 -14.88 1.19 -12.28
C MET A 449 -13.61 2.02 -12.13
N ALA A 450 -12.43 1.42 -12.29
CA ALA A 450 -11.15 2.09 -12.16
C ALA A 450 -10.92 3.13 -13.26
N VAL A 451 -11.14 2.76 -14.53
CA VAL A 451 -11.05 3.69 -15.67
C VAL A 451 -12.12 4.77 -15.57
N GLY A 452 -13.36 4.40 -15.25
CA GLY A 452 -14.48 5.34 -15.14
C GLY A 452 -14.26 6.38 -14.05
N LEU A 453 -14.00 5.96 -12.81
CA LEU A 453 -13.74 6.87 -11.69
C LEU A 453 -12.43 7.65 -11.85
N GLY A 454 -11.40 7.02 -12.44
CA GLY A 454 -10.16 7.70 -12.81
C GLY A 454 -10.35 8.79 -13.87
N SER A 455 -11.37 8.67 -14.72
CA SER A 455 -11.76 9.71 -15.69
C SER A 455 -12.65 10.81 -15.10
N ILE A 456 -13.41 10.50 -14.04
CA ILE A 456 -14.26 11.48 -13.34
C ILE A 456 -13.43 12.40 -12.44
N PHE A 457 -12.39 11.85 -11.79
CA PHE A 457 -11.51 12.59 -10.89
C PHE A 457 -10.06 12.59 -11.36
N PRO A 458 -9.76 13.11 -12.57
CA PRO A 458 -8.39 13.12 -13.05
C PRO A 458 -7.54 14.12 -12.27
N LYS A 459 -6.31 13.73 -11.94
CA LYS A 459 -5.33 14.58 -11.26
C LYS A 459 -4.08 14.73 -12.11
N TYR A 460 -4.15 15.62 -13.10
CA TYR A 460 -3.07 15.84 -14.08
C TYR A 460 -1.82 16.52 -13.48
N ASP A 461 -1.97 17.23 -12.36
CA ASP A 461 -0.88 17.97 -11.71
C ASP A 461 0.15 17.07 -11.01
N SER A 462 -0.19 15.80 -10.74
CA SER A 462 0.69 14.86 -10.04
C SER A 462 1.21 13.79 -10.98
N THR A 463 2.54 13.65 -11.07
CA THR A 463 3.20 12.53 -11.77
C THR A 463 3.41 11.31 -10.88
N ASN A 464 3.19 11.45 -9.56
CA ASN A 464 3.42 10.37 -8.61
C ASN A 464 2.15 9.51 -8.47
N VAL A 465 2.25 8.24 -8.84
CA VAL A 465 1.14 7.28 -8.82
C VAL A 465 0.50 7.20 -7.43
N SER A 466 1.30 7.13 -6.36
CA SER A 466 0.79 7.05 -4.99
C SER A 466 -0.01 8.28 -4.55
N GLU A 467 0.26 9.45 -5.13
CA GLU A 467 -0.48 10.69 -4.86
C GLU A 467 -1.83 10.73 -5.59
N ILE A 468 -1.91 10.05 -6.74
CA ILE A 468 -3.16 9.86 -7.50
C ILE A 468 -4.02 8.80 -6.80
N GLU A 469 -3.41 7.70 -6.36
CA GLU A 469 -4.08 6.62 -5.59
C GLU A 469 -4.70 7.16 -4.28
N SER A 470 -3.97 8.02 -3.57
CA SER A 470 -4.43 8.63 -2.31
C SER A 470 -5.37 9.82 -2.51
N SER A 471 -5.78 10.09 -3.76
CA SER A 471 -6.74 11.15 -4.05
C SER A 471 -8.14 10.79 -3.58
N PRO A 472 -9.06 11.76 -3.42
CA PRO A 472 -10.46 11.48 -3.10
C PRO A 472 -11.12 10.51 -4.10
N GLY A 473 -10.73 10.56 -5.38
CA GLY A 473 -11.22 9.64 -6.41
C GLY A 473 -10.75 8.20 -6.19
N GLY A 474 -9.49 8.00 -5.76
CA GLY A 474 -8.96 6.68 -5.44
C GLY A 474 -9.62 6.07 -4.20
N LEU A 475 -9.91 6.89 -3.18
CA LEU A 475 -10.69 6.49 -2.01
C LEU A 475 -12.12 6.05 -2.39
N LEU A 476 -12.81 6.84 -3.21
CA LEU A 476 -14.15 6.49 -3.71
C LEU A 476 -14.12 5.19 -4.53
N PHE A 477 -13.10 5.00 -5.38
CA PHE A 477 -12.90 3.74 -6.08
C PHE A 477 -12.74 2.58 -5.09
N MET A 478 -11.89 2.71 -4.08
CA MET A 478 -11.64 1.64 -3.12
C MET A 478 -12.90 1.22 -2.37
N VAL A 479 -13.69 2.18 -1.86
CA VAL A 479 -14.96 1.89 -1.17
C VAL A 479 -15.97 1.23 -2.11
N SER A 480 -16.11 1.75 -3.33
CA SER A 480 -17.04 1.22 -4.33
C SER A 480 -16.61 -0.19 -4.78
N ALA A 481 -15.32 -0.42 -4.97
CA ALA A 481 -14.76 -1.72 -5.33
C ALA A 481 -14.99 -2.75 -4.23
N LEU A 482 -14.74 -2.41 -2.96
CA LEU A 482 -15.03 -3.29 -1.82
C LEU A 482 -16.51 -3.65 -1.73
N PHE A 483 -17.40 -2.66 -1.89
CA PHE A 483 -18.84 -2.92 -1.92
C PHE A 483 -19.23 -3.84 -3.08
N TYR A 484 -18.73 -3.57 -4.29
CA TYR A 484 -18.95 -4.42 -5.47
C TYR A 484 -18.45 -5.86 -5.25
N LEU A 485 -17.29 -6.03 -4.62
CA LEU A 485 -16.75 -7.35 -4.27
C LEU A 485 -17.65 -8.09 -3.29
N LEU A 486 -18.10 -7.44 -2.21
CA LEU A 486 -18.98 -8.04 -1.22
C LEU A 486 -20.31 -8.51 -1.83
N VAL A 487 -20.92 -7.68 -2.68
CA VAL A 487 -22.16 -8.03 -3.39
C VAL A 487 -21.93 -9.21 -4.33
N ASN A 488 -20.84 -9.20 -5.12
CA ASN A 488 -20.52 -10.33 -6.00
C ASN A 488 -20.25 -11.62 -5.21
N MET A 489 -19.51 -11.55 -4.10
CA MET A 489 -19.28 -12.71 -3.24
C MET A 489 -20.60 -13.29 -2.72
N GLY A 490 -21.50 -12.43 -2.22
CA GLY A 490 -22.82 -12.86 -1.75
C GLY A 490 -23.65 -13.54 -2.83
N LEU A 491 -23.63 -13.02 -4.06
CA LEU A 491 -24.31 -13.63 -5.21
C LEU A 491 -23.68 -14.96 -5.62
N TRP A 492 -22.35 -15.06 -5.62
CA TRP A 492 -21.62 -16.29 -5.91
C TRP A 492 -21.76 -17.35 -4.80
N ALA A 493 -22.18 -16.99 -3.58
CA ALA A 493 -22.39 -17.94 -2.49
C ALA A 493 -23.40 -19.04 -2.84
N ILE A 494 -24.50 -18.66 -3.51
CA ILE A 494 -25.62 -19.54 -3.85
C ILE A 494 -25.21 -20.66 -4.84
N PRO A 495 -24.60 -20.38 -6.01
CA PRO A 495 -24.18 -21.44 -6.93
C PRO A 495 -23.10 -22.34 -6.31
N ILE A 496 -22.24 -21.79 -5.45
CA ILE A 496 -21.19 -22.55 -4.76
C ILE A 496 -21.80 -23.47 -3.69
N GLN A 497 -22.77 -22.99 -2.91
CA GLN A 497 -23.48 -23.82 -1.93
C GLN A 497 -24.27 -24.94 -2.61
N ASN A 498 -24.89 -24.66 -3.76
CA ASN A 498 -25.59 -25.67 -4.55
C ASN A 498 -24.64 -26.74 -5.08
N TYR A 499 -23.43 -26.35 -5.52
CA TYR A 499 -22.38 -27.27 -5.93
C TYR A 499 -21.99 -28.24 -4.80
N TYR A 500 -21.79 -27.72 -3.59
CA TYR A 500 -21.40 -28.56 -2.44
C TYR A 500 -22.53 -29.40 -1.85
N SER A 501 -23.78 -28.97 -1.98
CA SER A 501 -24.93 -29.64 -1.34
C SER A 501 -25.58 -30.72 -2.21
N ALA A 502 -25.09 -30.93 -3.44
CA ALA A 502 -25.66 -31.86 -4.45
C ALA A 502 -27.18 -31.75 -4.64
N ARG A 503 -27.78 -30.59 -4.31
CA ARG A 503 -29.22 -30.32 -4.51
C ARG A 503 -29.47 -29.96 -5.97
N ASN A 504 -30.58 -30.47 -6.53
CA ASN A 504 -30.99 -30.22 -7.92
C ASN A 504 -30.88 -28.74 -8.32
N LEU A 505 -30.26 -28.52 -9.49
CA LEU A 505 -29.73 -27.27 -10.04
C LEU A 505 -30.72 -26.11 -10.30
N SER A 506 -32.01 -26.23 -9.98
CA SER A 506 -33.04 -25.30 -10.52
C SER A 506 -33.57 -24.24 -9.56
N TYR A 507 -33.34 -24.34 -8.24
CA TYR A 507 -33.87 -23.34 -7.30
C TYR A 507 -32.92 -22.14 -7.15
N GLY A 508 -33.33 -20.99 -7.68
CA GLY A 508 -32.68 -19.69 -7.46
C GLY A 508 -31.63 -19.26 -8.49
N LEU A 509 -31.16 -20.16 -9.36
CA LEU A 509 -30.14 -19.84 -10.38
C LEU A 509 -30.50 -18.68 -11.32
N PRO A 510 -31.76 -18.56 -11.81
CA PRO A 510 -32.15 -17.45 -12.70
C PRO A 510 -32.08 -16.09 -12.01
N TRP A 511 -32.47 -16.02 -10.73
CA TRP A 511 -32.42 -14.80 -9.92
C TRP A 511 -30.98 -14.39 -9.62
N VAL A 512 -30.11 -15.36 -9.32
CA VAL A 512 -28.68 -15.10 -9.11
C VAL A 512 -28.00 -14.66 -10.41
N ALA A 513 -28.30 -15.32 -11.53
CA ALA A 513 -27.77 -14.94 -12.83
C ALA A 513 -28.23 -13.52 -13.22
N GLY A 514 -29.51 -13.20 -13.01
CA GLY A 514 -30.05 -11.85 -13.22
C GLY A 514 -29.40 -10.81 -12.31
N GLY A 515 -29.19 -11.13 -11.02
CA GLY A 515 -28.50 -10.27 -10.06
C GLY A 515 -27.03 -10.04 -10.44
N LEU A 516 -26.30 -11.10 -10.82
CA LEU A 516 -24.93 -11.00 -11.30
C LEU A 516 -24.85 -10.14 -12.57
N LEU A 517 -25.73 -10.36 -13.54
CA LEU A 517 -25.79 -9.54 -14.76
C LEU A 517 -26.07 -8.08 -14.43
N ALA A 518 -27.06 -7.80 -13.58
CA ALA A 518 -27.42 -6.44 -13.20
C ALA A 518 -26.27 -5.72 -12.49
N VAL A 519 -25.66 -6.34 -11.47
CA VAL A 519 -24.55 -5.74 -10.70
C VAL A 519 -23.35 -5.49 -11.59
N ASN A 520 -23.01 -6.43 -12.49
CA ASN A 520 -21.88 -6.27 -13.40
C ASN A 520 -22.16 -5.23 -14.49
N LEU A 521 -23.38 -5.19 -15.04
CA LEU A 521 -23.78 -4.13 -15.98
C LEU A 521 -23.74 -2.75 -15.32
N ILE A 522 -24.21 -2.62 -14.09
CA ILE A 522 -24.16 -1.35 -13.33
C ILE A 522 -22.70 -0.94 -13.12
N ALA A 523 -21.84 -1.87 -12.67
CA ALA A 523 -20.42 -1.61 -12.43
C ALA A 523 -19.64 -1.25 -13.69
N VAL A 524 -20.02 -1.78 -14.86
CA VAL A 524 -19.39 -1.44 -16.14
C VAL A 524 -19.95 -0.14 -16.71
N VAL A 525 -21.27 -0.03 -16.82
CA VAL A 525 -21.93 1.02 -17.61
C VAL A 525 -21.94 2.37 -16.88
N LEU A 526 -22.24 2.41 -15.58
CA LEU A 526 -22.36 3.70 -14.87
C LEU A 526 -21.03 4.46 -14.82
N PRO A 527 -19.91 3.86 -14.34
CA PRO A 527 -18.65 4.59 -14.23
C PRO A 527 -18.12 5.03 -15.59
N LEU A 528 -18.27 4.19 -16.63
CA LEU A 528 -17.83 4.54 -17.98
C LEU A 528 -18.66 5.67 -18.56
N ARG A 529 -20.00 5.66 -18.41
CA ARG A 529 -20.86 6.75 -18.89
C ARG A 529 -20.55 8.08 -18.20
N PHE A 530 -20.37 8.07 -16.89
CA PHE A 530 -20.01 9.28 -16.15
C PHE A 530 -18.58 9.74 -16.48
N GLY A 531 -17.63 8.81 -16.67
CA GLY A 531 -16.28 9.11 -17.13
C GLY A 531 -16.25 9.75 -18.51
N LEU A 532 -17.06 9.25 -19.45
CA LEU A 532 -17.21 9.82 -20.79
C LEU A 532 -17.76 11.25 -20.73
N LYS A 533 -18.85 11.46 -20.00
CA LYS A 533 -19.43 12.80 -19.81
C LYS A 533 -18.45 13.78 -19.18
N SER A 534 -17.65 13.33 -18.21
CA SER A 534 -16.61 14.15 -17.58
C SER A 534 -15.59 14.62 -18.61
N LEU A 535 -15.06 13.70 -19.42
CA LEU A 535 -14.09 14.02 -20.48
C LEU A 535 -14.68 14.93 -21.57
N GLU A 536 -15.95 14.76 -21.94
CA GLU A 536 -16.66 15.60 -22.90
C GLU A 536 -16.93 17.00 -22.33
N SER A 537 -17.34 17.12 -21.06
CA SER A 537 -17.61 18.41 -20.42
C SER A 537 -16.35 19.26 -20.25
N GLY A 538 -15.19 18.62 -20.03
CA GLY A 538 -13.88 19.29 -20.00
C GLY A 538 -13.33 19.68 -21.38
N GLN A 539 -14.13 19.55 -22.45
CA GLN A 539 -13.85 20.09 -23.79
C GLN A 539 -14.42 21.50 -24.01
N ARG A 540 -15.30 22.00 -23.11
CA ARG A 540 -15.88 23.34 -23.22
C ARG A 540 -15.10 24.38 -22.44
#